data_AF-A0A212C7E0-F1
#
_entry.id   AF-A0A212C7E0-F1
#
_cell.length_a   1.000
_cell.length_b   1.000
_cell.length_c   1.000
_cell.angle_alpha   90.00
_cell.angle_beta   90.00
_cell.angle_gamma   90.00
#
_symmetry.space_group_name_H-M   'P 1'
#
loop_
_entity.id
_entity.type
_entity.pdbx_description
1 polymer ?
#
loop_
_entity_poly.entity_id
_entity_poly.type
_entity_poly.pdbx_seq_one_letter_code
_entity_poly.pdbx_strand_id
1 'polypeptide(L)'
;MLPPANCPDSLFSALLSVLFTGNIIGSGIFVSPKGVLENAGSVGVALIIWIVTGLITAVGALCYAELGVTIPKSGGDYSYVKDIFGGLAGFLRLWIAVLVIYPTNQAVIALTFSNYVLQPLFPTCFPPESGLRLLAALCLCKYHLGLAQDSVFLMIWFSLLSLFLSSPF
;
A
#
# COMPACT_ATOMS: atom_id res chain seq x y z
N MET A 1 14.64 30.36 -19.90
CA MET A 1 14.64 31.31 -18.76
C MET A 1 13.55 30.87 -17.82
N LEU A 2 13.88 30.10 -16.78
CA LEU A 2 12.96 29.81 -15.67
C LEU A 2 12.98 31.04 -14.74
N PRO A 3 11.82 31.54 -14.27
CA PRO A 3 11.78 32.65 -13.33
C PRO A 3 12.48 32.25 -12.01
N PRO A 4 13.03 33.21 -11.25
CA PRO A 4 13.65 32.94 -9.95
C PRO A 4 12.60 32.36 -9.00
N ALA A 5 12.95 31.27 -8.30
CA ALA A 5 12.08 30.63 -7.32
C ALA A 5 11.70 31.63 -6.21
N ASN A 6 10.40 31.89 -6.05
CA ASN A 6 9.89 32.63 -4.91
C ASN A 6 10.03 31.76 -3.65
N CYS A 7 10.44 32.35 -2.53
CA CYS A 7 10.57 31.71 -1.22
C CYS A 7 9.34 30.88 -0.76
N PRO A 8 8.07 31.28 -1.00
CA PRO A 8 6.91 30.42 -0.71
C PRO A 8 6.84 29.11 -1.51
N ASP A 9 7.34 29.08 -2.75
CA ASP A 9 7.31 27.87 -3.60
C ASP A 9 8.32 26.82 -3.13
N SER A 10 9.48 27.28 -2.63
CA SER A 10 10.51 26.43 -2.02
C SER A 10 10.00 25.73 -0.76
N LEU A 11 9.35 26.48 0.13
CA LEU A 11 8.79 25.92 1.37
C LEU A 11 7.66 24.92 1.09
N PHE A 12 6.78 25.23 0.14
CA PHE A 12 5.70 24.33 -0.25
C PHE A 12 6.23 23.02 -0.86
N SER A 13 7.21 23.12 -1.77
CA SER A 13 7.88 21.95 -2.36
C SER A 13 8.60 21.10 -1.29
N ALA A 14 9.30 21.75 -0.35
CA ALA A 14 9.97 21.06 0.74
C ALA A 14 8.98 20.31 1.65
N LEU A 15 7.87 20.93 2.05
CA LEU A 15 6.84 20.28 2.87
C LEU A 15 6.23 19.07 2.16
N LEU A 16 5.91 19.19 0.87
CA LEU A 16 5.40 18.07 0.08
C LEU A 16 6.42 16.93 0.04
N SER A 17 7.70 17.21 -0.20
CA SER A 17 8.73 16.17 -0.26
C SER A 17 8.86 15.37 1.04
N VAL A 18 8.76 16.02 2.20
CA VAL A 18 8.77 15.36 3.52
C VAL A 18 7.52 14.51 3.72
N LEU A 19 6.34 15.00 3.33
CA LEU A 19 5.09 14.24 3.40
C LEU A 19 5.12 12.99 2.50
N PHE A 20 5.62 13.11 1.27
CA PHE A 20 5.77 11.97 0.36
C PHE A 20 6.75 10.96 0.93
N THR A 21 7.93 11.41 1.37
CA THR A 21 8.95 10.52 1.94
C THR A 21 8.42 9.80 3.19
N GLY A 22 7.67 10.49 4.06
CA GLY A 22 7.05 9.90 5.25
C GLY A 22 5.95 8.87 4.94
N ASN A 23 5.22 9.01 3.83
CA ASN A 23 4.21 8.04 3.42
C ASN A 23 4.80 6.82 2.69
N ILE A 24 5.92 7.01 1.96
CA ILE A 24 6.56 5.93 1.20
C ILE A 24 7.44 5.05 2.10
N ILE A 25 8.16 5.64 3.06
CA ILE A 25 8.99 4.87 4.00
C ILE A 25 8.08 4.21 5.06
N GLY A 26 7.80 2.92 4.86
CA GLY A 26 6.99 2.11 5.76
C GLY A 26 7.76 1.01 6.50
N SER A 27 7.03 0.18 7.24
CA SER A 27 7.58 -0.98 7.99
C SER A 27 8.15 -2.09 7.10
N GLY A 28 7.93 -2.02 5.78
CA GLY A 28 8.43 -2.99 4.82
C GLY A 28 9.96 -3.09 4.77
N ILE A 29 10.69 -2.03 5.18
CA ILE A 29 12.17 -2.05 5.23
C ILE A 29 12.72 -3.09 6.22
N PHE A 30 11.93 -3.48 7.22
CA PHE A 30 12.35 -4.46 8.22
C PHE A 30 12.20 -5.91 7.72
N VAL A 31 11.24 -6.15 6.82
CA VAL A 31 10.94 -7.50 6.29
C VAL A 31 11.65 -7.78 4.97
N SER A 32 11.66 -6.80 4.08
CA SER A 32 12.08 -6.96 2.68
C SER A 32 13.55 -7.38 2.50
N PRO A 33 14.54 -6.89 3.29
CA PRO A 33 15.94 -7.27 3.09
C PRO A 33 16.20 -8.76 3.25
N LYS A 34 15.54 -9.42 4.23
CA LYS A 34 15.64 -10.86 4.42
C LYS A 34 15.12 -11.62 3.20
N GLY A 35 13.92 -11.26 2.73
CA GLY A 35 13.33 -11.89 1.56
C GLY A 35 14.13 -11.67 0.27
N VAL A 36 14.67 -10.46 0.05
CA VAL A 36 15.51 -10.19 -1.13
C VAL A 36 16.82 -10.97 -1.06
N LEU A 37 17.48 -11.04 0.10
CA LEU A 37 18.75 -11.75 0.24
C LEU A 37 18.58 -13.27 0.07
N GLU A 38 17.53 -13.85 0.64
CA GLU A 38 17.22 -15.28 0.50
C GLU A 38 16.96 -15.67 -0.97
N ASN A 39 16.29 -14.81 -1.76
CA ASN A 39 16.01 -15.08 -3.17
C ASN A 39 17.18 -14.70 -4.10
N ALA A 40 17.99 -13.70 -3.75
CA ALA A 40 19.12 -13.24 -4.57
C ALA A 40 20.38 -14.08 -4.37
N GLY A 41 20.53 -14.75 -3.22
CA GLY A 41 21.66 -15.63 -2.88
C GLY A 41 22.99 -14.91 -2.59
N SER A 42 23.15 -13.65 -2.99
CA SER A 42 24.34 -12.83 -2.75
C SER A 42 23.98 -11.38 -2.39
N VAL A 43 24.75 -10.79 -1.48
CA VAL A 43 24.57 -9.41 -1.02
C VAL A 43 24.73 -8.40 -2.16
N GLY A 44 25.66 -8.65 -3.09
CA GLY A 44 25.89 -7.76 -4.24
C GLY A 44 24.67 -7.69 -5.17
N VAL A 45 24.05 -8.85 -5.45
CA VAL A 45 22.84 -8.93 -6.28
C VAL A 45 21.65 -8.31 -5.56
N ALA A 46 21.52 -8.53 -4.24
CA ALA A 46 20.48 -7.90 -3.44
C ALA A 46 20.52 -6.37 -3.53
N LEU A 47 21.70 -5.74 -3.44
CA LEU A 47 21.85 -4.29 -3.58
C LEU A 47 21.47 -3.79 -4.99
N ILE A 48 21.82 -4.55 -6.03
CA ILE A 48 21.41 -4.20 -7.41
C ILE A 48 19.88 -4.25 -7.55
N ILE A 49 19.22 -5.26 -6.98
CA ILE A 49 17.74 -5.36 -6.98
C ILE A 49 17.10 -4.15 -6.31
N TRP A 50 17.66 -3.67 -5.19
CA TRP A 50 17.18 -2.45 -4.52
C TRP A 50 17.28 -1.22 -5.42
N ILE A 51 18.42 -1.02 -6.08
CA ILE A 51 18.62 0.11 -7.01
C ILE A 51 17.64 0.03 -8.19
N VAL A 52 17.50 -1.15 -8.80
CA VAL A 52 16.60 -1.36 -9.94
C VAL A 52 15.15 -1.12 -9.54
N THR A 53 14.72 -1.61 -8.38
CA THR A 53 13.35 -1.40 -7.87
C THR A 53 13.09 0.09 -7.62
N GLY A 54 14.06 0.83 -7.08
CA GLY A 54 13.98 2.28 -6.93
C GLY A 54 13.81 3.00 -8.28
N LEU A 55 14.56 2.60 -9.30
CA LEU A 55 14.47 3.19 -10.64
C LEU A 55 13.11 2.91 -11.30
N ILE A 56 12.62 1.67 -11.24
CA ILE A 56 11.30 1.31 -11.77
C ILE A 56 10.20 2.11 -11.07
N THR A 57 10.30 2.27 -9.75
CA THR A 57 9.34 3.06 -8.96
C THR A 57 9.36 4.53 -9.37
N ALA A 58 10.54 5.11 -9.62
CA ALA A 58 10.66 6.50 -10.08
C ALA A 58 10.00 6.70 -11.45
N VAL A 59 10.22 5.80 -12.40
CA VAL A 59 9.55 5.84 -13.72
C VAL A 59 8.03 5.70 -13.56
N GLY A 60 7.56 4.76 -12.73
CA GLY A 60 6.14 4.58 -12.45
C GLY A 60 5.50 5.83 -11.84
N ALA A 61 6.18 6.48 -10.88
CA ALA A 61 5.70 7.71 -10.27
C ALA A 61 5.54 8.86 -11.27
N LEU A 62 6.46 8.99 -12.24
CA LEU A 62 6.35 9.96 -13.32
C LEU A 62 5.14 9.68 -14.21
N CYS A 63 4.92 8.43 -14.62
CA CYS A 63 3.74 8.05 -15.39
C CYS A 63 2.43 8.36 -14.64
N TYR A 64 2.41 8.10 -13.33
CA TYR A 64 1.27 8.43 -12.46
C TYR A 64 1.07 9.94 -12.30
N ALA A 65 2.14 10.74 -12.28
CA ALA A 65 2.06 12.18 -12.24
C ALA A 65 1.40 12.75 -13.53
N GLU A 66 1.82 12.26 -14.70
CA GLU A 66 1.21 12.63 -15.99
C GLU A 66 -0.28 12.26 -16.06
N LEU A 67 -0.63 11.09 -15.53
CA LEU A 67 -2.01 10.64 -15.48
C LEU A 67 -2.86 11.49 -14.51
N GLY A 68 -2.27 11.92 -13.39
CA GLY A 68 -2.91 12.78 -12.41
C GLY A 68 -3.23 14.19 -12.93
N VAL A 69 -2.41 14.73 -13.83
CA VAL A 69 -2.70 16.01 -14.50
C VAL A 69 -3.67 15.85 -15.68
N THR A 70 -3.65 14.70 -16.35
CA THR A 70 -4.52 14.41 -17.50
C THR A 70 -5.97 14.16 -17.08
N ILE A 71 -6.18 13.42 -15.98
CA ILE A 71 -7.51 13.05 -15.46
C ILE A 71 -7.65 13.55 -14.02
N PRO A 72 -7.98 14.84 -13.80
CA PRO A 72 -8.11 15.43 -12.48
C PRO A 72 -9.45 15.08 -11.82
N LYS A 73 -9.75 13.77 -11.72
CA LYS A 73 -10.94 13.25 -11.03
C LYS A 73 -10.56 12.64 -9.69
N SER A 74 -11.39 12.85 -8.69
CA SER A 74 -11.26 12.17 -7.39
C SER A 74 -11.39 10.66 -7.55
N GLY A 75 -10.54 9.88 -6.86
CA GLY A 75 -10.58 8.40 -6.85
C GLY A 75 -9.30 7.69 -7.30
N GLY A 76 -8.27 8.43 -7.75
CA GLY A 76 -6.94 7.88 -8.05
C GLY A 76 -6.98 6.75 -9.09
N ASP A 77 -6.31 5.63 -8.80
CA ASP A 77 -6.24 4.43 -9.64
C ASP A 77 -7.59 3.99 -10.22
N TYR A 78 -8.64 4.00 -9.40
CA TYR A 78 -9.97 3.57 -9.81
C TYR A 78 -10.53 4.46 -10.92
N SER A 79 -10.39 5.78 -10.77
CA SER A 79 -10.91 6.76 -11.73
C SER A 79 -10.16 6.68 -13.05
N TYR A 80 -8.85 6.41 -13.01
CA TYR A 80 -8.06 6.19 -14.23
C TYR A 80 -8.51 4.96 -15.01
N VAL A 81 -8.70 3.83 -14.32
CA VAL A 81 -9.14 2.58 -14.98
C VAL A 81 -10.57 2.70 -15.50
N LYS A 82 -11.46 3.37 -14.75
CA LYS A 82 -12.85 3.57 -15.14
C LYS A 82 -12.98 4.43 -16.40
N ASP A 83 -12.16 5.47 -16.53
CA ASP A 83 -12.21 6.37 -17.68
C ASP A 83 -11.67 5.73 -18.96
N ILE A 84 -10.66 4.85 -18.85
CA ILE A 84 -10.01 4.20 -20.02
C ILE A 84 -10.75 2.93 -20.44
N PHE A 85 -11.11 2.06 -19.49
CA PHE A 85 -11.64 0.71 -19.74
C PHE A 85 -13.13 0.57 -19.44
N GLY A 86 -13.79 1.62 -18.94
CA GLY A 86 -15.22 1.63 -18.64
C GLY A 86 -15.58 1.11 -17.24
N GLY A 87 -16.90 1.00 -16.98
CA GLY A 87 -17.44 0.75 -15.65
C GLY A 87 -17.05 -0.60 -15.02
N LEU A 88 -17.04 -1.68 -15.80
CA LEU A 88 -16.76 -3.02 -15.29
C LEU A 88 -15.30 -3.19 -14.85
N ALA A 89 -14.35 -2.70 -15.63
CA ALA A 89 -12.92 -2.75 -15.30
C ALA A 89 -12.59 -1.90 -14.06
N GLY A 90 -13.21 -0.71 -13.96
CA GLY A 90 -13.13 0.12 -12.75
C GLY A 90 -13.64 -0.63 -11.52
N PHE A 91 -14.80 -1.28 -11.62
CA PHE A 91 -15.36 -2.08 -10.53
C PHE A 91 -14.42 -3.21 -10.10
N LEU A 92 -13.87 -3.98 -11.05
CA LEU A 92 -12.92 -5.06 -10.75
C LEU A 92 -11.67 -4.55 -10.02
N ARG A 93 -11.14 -3.39 -10.42
CA ARG A 93 -10.00 -2.75 -9.72
C ARG A 93 -10.34 -2.41 -8.27
N LEU A 94 -11.52 -1.81 -8.04
CA LEU A 94 -12.00 -1.49 -6.69
C LEU A 94 -12.18 -2.76 -5.85
N TRP A 95 -12.76 -3.80 -6.44
CA TRP A 95 -13.02 -5.08 -5.77
C TRP A 95 -11.74 -5.76 -5.30
N ILE A 96 -10.72 -5.83 -6.17
CA ILE A 96 -9.41 -6.39 -5.83
C ILE A 96 -8.72 -5.53 -4.76
N ALA A 97 -8.82 -4.21 -4.85
CA ALA A 97 -8.23 -3.32 -3.85
C ALA A 97 -8.81 -3.59 -2.45
N VAL A 98 -10.13 -3.65 -2.34
CA VAL A 98 -10.86 -3.85 -1.06
C VAL A 98 -10.70 -5.26 -0.51
N LEU A 99 -10.83 -6.30 -1.34
CA LEU A 99 -10.81 -7.68 -0.86
C LEU A 99 -9.42 -8.28 -0.69
N VAL A 100 -8.44 -7.80 -1.46
CA VAL A 100 -7.10 -8.42 -1.50
C VAL A 100 -6.06 -7.45 -1.00
N ILE A 101 -5.91 -6.28 -1.63
CA ILE A 101 -4.76 -5.41 -1.40
C ILE A 101 -4.76 -4.84 0.02
N TYR A 102 -5.85 -4.17 0.44
CA TYR A 102 -5.94 -3.58 1.78
C TYR A 102 -5.81 -4.60 2.93
N PRO A 103 -6.57 -5.73 2.95
CA PRO A 103 -6.46 -6.68 4.04
C PRO A 103 -5.11 -7.41 4.07
N THR A 104 -4.54 -7.72 2.90
CA THR A 104 -3.21 -8.35 2.85
C THR A 104 -2.13 -7.43 3.40
N ASN A 105 -2.15 -6.14 3.04
CA ASN A 105 -1.19 -5.17 3.58
C ASN A 105 -1.28 -5.05 5.11
N GLN A 106 -2.50 -4.96 5.65
CA GLN A 106 -2.69 -4.94 7.10
C GLN A 106 -2.22 -6.23 7.77
N ALA A 107 -2.48 -7.39 7.15
CA ALA A 107 -2.04 -8.68 7.67
C ALA A 107 -0.51 -8.80 7.71
N VAL A 108 0.19 -8.38 6.64
CA VAL A 108 1.67 -8.37 6.62
C VAL A 108 2.22 -7.48 7.74
N ILE A 109 1.67 -6.29 7.93
CA ILE A 109 2.12 -5.38 9.00
C ILE A 109 1.88 -6.01 10.39
N ALA A 110 0.72 -6.61 10.64
CA ALA A 110 0.41 -7.26 11.91
C ALA A 110 1.30 -8.48 12.22
N LEU A 111 1.58 -9.30 11.20
CA LEU A 111 2.50 -10.42 11.31
C LEU A 111 3.94 -9.95 11.57
N THR A 112 4.35 -8.88 10.90
CA THR A 112 5.66 -8.26 11.10
C THR A 112 5.80 -7.77 12.53
N PHE A 113 4.82 -7.00 13.03
CA PHE A 113 4.78 -6.53 14.41
C PHE A 113 4.88 -7.69 15.41
N SER A 114 4.10 -8.75 15.20
CA SER A 114 4.10 -9.93 16.07
C SER A 114 5.46 -10.65 16.09
N ASN A 115 6.13 -10.76 14.93
CA ASN A 115 7.50 -11.30 14.85
C ASN A 115 8.48 -10.47 15.69
N TYR A 116 8.48 -9.15 15.52
CA TYR A 116 9.41 -8.28 16.22
C TYR A 116 9.19 -8.22 17.74
N VAL A 117 7.93 -8.29 18.20
CA VAL A 117 7.60 -8.30 19.64
C VAL A 117 7.99 -9.63 20.31
N LEU A 118 7.84 -10.75 19.61
CA LEU A 118 8.17 -12.08 20.15
C LEU A 118 9.66 -12.41 20.09
N GLN A 119 10.42 -11.77 19.20
CA GLN A 119 11.86 -11.98 19.05
C GLN A 119 12.69 -11.81 20.35
N PRO A 120 12.46 -10.78 21.21
CA PRO A 120 13.18 -10.67 22.48
C PRO A 120 12.75 -11.71 23.55
N LEU A 121 11.53 -12.25 23.47
CA LEU A 121 11.04 -13.28 24.39
C LEU A 121 11.62 -14.67 24.07
N PHE A 122 11.98 -14.91 22.80
CA PHE A 122 12.54 -16.16 22.31
C PHE A 122 13.86 -15.91 21.55
N PRO A 123 14.95 -15.54 22.25
CA PRO A 123 16.20 -15.14 21.60
C PRO A 123 16.95 -16.32 20.96
N THR A 124 16.71 -17.56 21.41
CA THR A 124 17.44 -18.76 20.98
C THR A 124 16.58 -19.78 20.24
N CYS A 125 15.26 -19.59 20.16
CA CYS A 125 14.35 -20.50 19.47
C CYS A 125 13.42 -19.73 18.52
N PHE A 126 12.97 -20.42 17.46
CA PHE A 126 11.93 -19.87 16.61
C PHE A 126 10.64 -19.72 17.42
N PRO A 127 9.99 -18.54 17.42
CA PRO A 127 8.71 -18.37 18.09
C PRO A 127 7.68 -19.33 17.47
N PRO A 128 6.84 -19.98 18.29
CA PRO A 128 5.85 -20.93 17.78
C PRO A 128 4.90 -20.24 16.80
N GLU A 129 4.68 -20.83 15.62
CA GLU A 129 3.79 -20.26 14.58
C GLU A 129 2.39 -19.97 15.10
N SER A 130 1.89 -20.78 16.03
CA SER A 130 0.60 -20.57 16.68
C SER A 130 0.56 -19.28 17.49
N GLY A 131 1.59 -18.99 18.29
CA GLY A 131 1.69 -17.76 19.07
C GLY A 131 1.80 -16.52 18.18
N LEU A 132 2.53 -16.63 17.07
CA LEU A 132 2.65 -15.55 16.10
C LEU A 132 1.33 -15.24 15.40
N ARG A 133 0.66 -16.27 14.90
CA ARG A 133 -0.63 -16.14 14.20
C ARG A 133 -1.72 -15.64 15.15
N LEU A 134 -1.72 -16.10 16.40
CA LEU A 134 -2.72 -15.71 17.40
C LEU A 134 -2.52 -14.26 17.84
N LEU A 135 -1.27 -13.81 18.07
CA LEU A 135 -0.98 -12.41 18.36
C LEU A 135 -1.35 -11.49 17.18
N ALA A 136 -0.98 -11.88 15.96
CA ALA A 136 -1.35 -11.13 14.75
C ALA A 136 -2.88 -11.09 14.56
N ALA A 137 -3.58 -12.20 14.79
CA ALA A 137 -5.03 -12.29 14.74
C ALA A 137 -5.70 -11.42 15.83
N LEU A 138 -5.15 -11.36 17.05
CA LEU A 138 -5.64 -10.47 18.10
C LEU A 138 -5.40 -9.00 17.75
N CYS A 139 -4.24 -8.65 17.20
CA CYS A 139 -3.96 -7.30 16.72
C CYS A 139 -4.92 -6.88 15.62
N LEU A 140 -5.12 -7.73 14.60
CA LEU A 140 -6.07 -7.48 13.52
C LEU A 140 -7.50 -7.43 14.02
N CYS A 141 -7.90 -8.37 14.88
CA CYS A 141 -9.23 -8.39 15.49
C CYS A 141 -9.46 -7.13 16.31
N LYS A 142 -8.51 -6.67 17.12
CA LYS A 142 -8.64 -5.43 17.89
C LYS A 142 -8.67 -4.19 16.99
N TYR A 143 -7.87 -4.16 15.93
CA TYR A 143 -7.88 -3.09 14.95
C TYR A 143 -9.22 -3.04 14.20
N HIS A 144 -9.76 -4.20 13.83
CA HIS A 144 -11.01 -4.31 13.09
C HIS A 144 -12.25 -4.17 14.00
N LEU A 145 -12.16 -4.55 15.27
CA LEU A 145 -13.21 -4.40 16.28
C LEU A 145 -13.24 -2.95 16.83
N GLY A 146 -12.09 -2.27 16.88
CA GLY A 146 -12.02 -0.82 17.10
C GLY A 146 -12.53 -0.01 15.90
N LEU A 147 -12.49 -0.61 14.70
CA LEU A 147 -13.16 -0.15 13.48
C LEU A 147 -14.49 -0.89 13.23
N ALA A 148 -15.12 -1.46 14.28
CA ALA A 148 -16.50 -1.94 14.21
C ALA A 148 -17.47 -0.75 14.15
N GLN A 149 -17.30 0.05 13.10
CA GLN A 149 -18.19 1.05 12.59
C GLN A 149 -17.96 1.06 11.06
N ASP A 150 -18.69 0.18 10.39
CA ASP A 150 -19.37 0.45 9.12
C ASP A 150 -18.61 0.38 7.77
N SER A 151 -17.31 0.60 7.64
CA SER A 151 -16.79 1.03 6.32
C SER A 151 -16.69 -0.03 5.21
N VAL A 152 -16.12 -1.23 5.46
CA VAL A 152 -15.84 -2.20 4.37
C VAL A 152 -17.08 -2.99 3.96
N PHE A 153 -17.90 -3.43 4.92
CA PHE A 153 -19.14 -4.13 4.65
C PHE A 153 -20.17 -3.21 3.97
N LEU A 154 -20.29 -1.94 4.40
CA LEU A 154 -21.11 -0.96 3.68
C LEU A 154 -20.51 -0.58 2.34
N MET A 155 -19.18 -0.45 2.16
CA MET A 155 -18.59 -0.23 0.83
C MET A 155 -18.86 -1.38 -0.14
N ILE A 156 -18.78 -2.63 0.31
CA ILE A 156 -19.08 -3.81 -0.50
C ILE A 156 -20.58 -3.82 -0.85
N TRP A 157 -21.45 -3.56 0.13
CA TRP A 157 -22.90 -3.47 -0.08
C TRP A 157 -23.29 -2.33 -1.02
N PHE A 158 -22.76 -1.12 -0.84
CA PHE A 158 -22.98 0.03 -1.72
C PHE A 158 -22.38 -0.18 -3.12
N SER A 159 -21.25 -0.87 -3.24
CA SER A 159 -20.64 -1.21 -4.55
C SER A 159 -21.45 -2.26 -5.30
N LEU A 160 -22.01 -3.26 -4.60
CA LEU A 160 -22.94 -4.23 -5.17
C LEU A 160 -24.28 -3.59 -5.56
N LEU A 161 -24.81 -2.69 -4.72
CA LEU A 161 -26.04 -1.95 -5.01
C LEU A 161 -25.87 -0.98 -6.20
N SER A 162 -24.72 -0.31 -6.32
CA SER A 162 -24.43 0.57 -7.45
C SER A 162 -24.16 -0.20 -8.74
N LEU A 163 -23.62 -1.42 -8.68
CA LEU A 163 -23.60 -2.35 -9.82
C LEU A 163 -25.02 -2.74 -10.24
N PHE A 164 -25.89 -3.09 -9.28
CA PHE A 164 -27.28 -3.46 -9.54
C PHE A 164 -28.10 -2.29 -10.14
N LEU A 165 -27.79 -1.06 -9.75
CA LEU A 165 -28.42 0.17 -10.27
C LEU A 165 -27.80 0.67 -11.59
N SER A 166 -26.62 0.20 -11.97
CA SER A 166 -25.93 0.60 -13.22
C SER A 166 -25.96 -0.47 -14.32
N SER A 167 -26.39 -1.69 -14.01
CA SER A 167 -26.73 -2.70 -15.03
C SER A 167 -28.08 -2.35 -15.68
N PRO A 168 -28.15 -2.13 -17.01
CA PRO A 168 -29.41 -2.01 -17.72
C PRO A 168 -29.98 -3.42 -17.94
N PHE A 169 -30.66 -3.95 -16.94
CA PHE A 169 -31.71 -4.95 -17.13
C PHE A 169 -33.01 -4.38 -16.57
#